data_AF-A0A420PZ77-F1
#
_entry.id   AF-A0A420PZ77-F1
#
_cell.length_a   1.000
_cell.length_b   1.000
_cell.length_c   1.000
_cell.angle_alpha   90.00
_cell.angle_beta   90.00
_cell.angle_gamma   90.00
#
_symmetry.space_group_name_H-M   'P 1'
#
loop_
_entity.id
_entity.type
_entity.pdbx_description
1 polymer ?
#
loop_
_entity_poly.entity_id
_entity_poly.type
_entity_poly.pdbx_seq_one_letter_code
_entity_poly.pdbx_strand_id
1 'polypeptide(L)'
;MRIEHLFSKLESKTSSIFAKIRTAVTEGLEHIDILEKDIHILFKFINLSLSRSKQYRDELNNPYRENDFMFQHLFETSRKSGRSGEPGQFWLEHLLYLLKTDHEGLLTDAARTDNMGPEDTYKHLIESYALQIWKAADGYEFFLNERLVDFEGDAQSFLGAEVKETRTQLIWMTTEDMIHLILPISPEVAVIFCNESRCWESPIADSMHRLKEPYPQNSLLVKAPHKDITNVYVPSRKRGRKSWPGTMAWRVNIGTLTQPHHRIIASYSLSHAQSVIIVRSRARFERARRELEMFNK
;
A
#
# COMPACT_ATOMS: atom_id res chain seq x y z
N MET A 1 -20.76 -6.90 -13.74
CA MET A 1 -20.52 -5.71 -14.60
C MET A 1 -20.34 -4.38 -13.85
N ARG A 2 -20.82 -4.21 -12.60
CA ARG A 2 -20.69 -2.95 -11.84
C ARG A 2 -19.29 -2.71 -11.23
N ILE A 3 -18.61 -3.76 -10.74
CA ILE A 3 -17.31 -3.67 -10.06
C ILE A 3 -16.20 -3.27 -11.03
N GLU A 4 -16.06 -3.98 -12.14
CA GLU A 4 -15.03 -3.71 -13.16
C GLU A 4 -15.11 -2.26 -13.70
N HIS A 5 -16.33 -1.73 -13.89
CA HIS A 5 -16.51 -0.35 -14.29
C HIS A 5 -16.02 0.65 -13.24
N LEU A 6 -16.26 0.36 -11.95
CA LEU A 6 -15.78 1.20 -10.84
C LEU A 6 -14.25 1.14 -10.72
N PHE A 7 -13.65 -0.03 -10.91
CA PHE A 7 -12.20 -0.19 -10.99
C PHE A 7 -11.61 0.59 -12.16
N SER A 8 -12.16 0.45 -13.37
CA SER A 8 -11.71 1.20 -14.54
C SER A 8 -11.73 2.72 -14.31
N LYS A 9 -12.75 3.22 -13.61
CA LYS A 9 -12.82 4.64 -13.21
C LYS A 9 -11.74 5.03 -12.20
N LEU A 10 -11.44 4.16 -11.23
CA LEU A 10 -10.37 4.36 -10.26
C LEU A 10 -9.00 4.35 -10.95
N GLU A 11 -8.72 3.31 -11.74
CA GLU A 11 -7.50 3.15 -12.55
C GLU A 11 -7.28 4.35 -13.49
N SER A 12 -8.34 4.86 -14.13
CA SER A 12 -8.26 6.07 -14.97
C SER A 12 -7.82 7.31 -14.19
N LYS A 13 -8.39 7.53 -13.00
CA LYS A 13 -8.00 8.65 -12.13
C LYS A 13 -6.56 8.49 -11.64
N THR A 14 -6.22 7.30 -11.17
CA THR A 14 -4.88 6.94 -10.69
C THR A 14 -3.83 7.12 -11.80
N SER A 15 -4.13 6.70 -13.04
CA SER A 15 -3.25 6.87 -14.20
C SER A 15 -2.93 8.34 -14.49
N SER A 16 -3.91 9.24 -14.31
CA SER A 16 -3.65 10.68 -14.43
C SER A 16 -2.69 11.19 -13.36
N ILE A 17 -2.76 10.66 -12.13
CA ILE A 17 -1.83 11.01 -11.05
C ILE A 17 -0.43 10.46 -11.35
N PHE A 18 -0.33 9.21 -11.80
CA PHE A 18 0.93 8.60 -12.21
C PHE A 18 1.61 9.37 -13.34
N ALA A 19 0.85 9.86 -14.32
CA ALA A 19 1.39 10.70 -15.38
C ALA A 19 2.05 11.97 -14.82
N LYS A 20 1.41 12.66 -13.86
CA LYS A 20 1.99 13.85 -13.20
C LYS A 20 3.29 13.50 -12.48
N ILE A 21 3.31 12.41 -11.72
CA ILE A 21 4.50 11.96 -10.99
C ILE A 21 5.65 11.65 -11.97
N ARG A 22 5.36 10.89 -13.04
CA ARG A 22 6.38 10.59 -14.06
C ARG A 22 6.90 11.84 -14.74
N THR A 23 6.05 12.80 -15.09
CA THR A 23 6.48 14.08 -15.66
C THR A 23 7.41 14.83 -14.71
N ALA A 24 7.05 14.96 -13.41
CA ALA A 24 7.90 15.60 -12.41
C ALA A 24 9.27 14.91 -12.28
N VAL A 25 9.30 13.57 -12.32
CA VAL A 25 10.55 12.81 -12.30
C VAL A 25 11.41 13.10 -13.54
N THR A 26 10.81 13.07 -14.73
CA THR A 26 11.49 13.35 -16.02
C THR A 26 12.01 14.78 -16.11
N GLU A 27 11.29 15.74 -15.54
CA GLU A 27 11.70 17.15 -15.45
C GLU A 27 12.81 17.39 -14.40
N GLY A 28 13.22 16.34 -13.67
CA GLY A 28 14.30 16.44 -12.69
C GLY A 28 13.89 17.13 -11.39
N LEU A 29 12.59 17.22 -11.08
CA LEU A 29 12.13 17.83 -9.84
C LEU A 29 12.55 16.99 -8.63
N GLU A 30 12.84 17.67 -7.52
CA GLU A 30 13.17 17.07 -6.22
C GLU A 30 11.93 16.75 -5.39
N HIS A 31 10.79 17.37 -5.72
CA HIS A 31 9.49 17.16 -5.08
C HIS A 31 8.34 17.44 -6.05
N ILE A 32 7.14 16.98 -5.70
CA ILE A 32 5.89 17.30 -6.40
C ILE A 32 4.81 17.63 -5.37
N ASP A 33 4.03 18.68 -5.63
CA ASP A 33 2.87 19.00 -4.82
C ASP A 33 1.65 18.21 -5.36
N ILE A 34 1.15 17.26 -4.56
CA ILE A 34 0.00 16.42 -4.90
C ILE A 34 -1.20 16.87 -4.08
N LEU A 35 -2.34 17.10 -4.73
CA LEU A 35 -3.57 17.48 -4.02
C LEU A 35 -3.98 16.35 -3.07
N GLU A 36 -4.44 16.70 -1.87
CA GLU A 36 -4.89 15.73 -0.86
C GLU A 36 -5.96 14.75 -1.42
N LYS A 37 -6.90 15.24 -2.22
CA LYS A 37 -7.87 14.37 -2.91
C LYS A 37 -7.23 13.33 -3.84
N ASP A 38 -6.10 13.68 -4.47
CA ASP A 38 -5.35 12.79 -5.36
C ASP A 38 -4.58 11.78 -4.50
N ILE A 39 -4.06 12.19 -3.33
CA ILE A 39 -3.50 11.28 -2.31
C ILE A 39 -4.53 10.25 -1.86
N HIS A 40 -5.76 10.66 -1.53
CA HIS A 40 -6.83 9.75 -1.12
C HIS A 40 -7.18 8.74 -2.22
N ILE A 41 -7.11 9.15 -3.49
CA ILE A 41 -7.26 8.24 -4.64
C ILE A 41 -6.14 7.20 -4.66
N LEU A 42 -4.90 7.59 -4.40
CA LEU A 42 -3.76 6.66 -4.35
C LEU A 42 -3.89 5.65 -3.20
N PHE A 43 -4.23 6.11 -1.98
CA PHE A 43 -4.49 5.22 -0.83
C PHE A 43 -5.58 4.21 -1.14
N LYS A 44 -6.70 4.69 -1.70
CA LYS A 44 -7.82 3.85 -2.08
C LYS A 44 -7.43 2.84 -3.15
N PHE A 45 -6.64 3.26 -4.14
CA PHE A 45 -6.16 2.38 -5.20
C PHE A 45 -5.25 1.27 -4.68
N ILE A 46 -4.36 1.56 -3.74
CA ILE A 46 -3.49 0.54 -3.16
C ILE A 46 -4.26 -0.45 -2.30
N ASN A 47 -5.10 0.04 -1.38
CA ASN A 47 -5.92 -0.82 -0.53
C ASN A 47 -6.77 -1.79 -1.39
N LEU A 48 -7.41 -1.27 -2.43
CA LEU A 48 -8.20 -2.08 -3.35
C LEU A 48 -7.36 -3.00 -4.25
N SER A 49 -6.13 -2.63 -4.60
CA SER A 49 -5.22 -3.51 -5.36
C SER A 49 -4.84 -4.75 -4.57
N LEU A 50 -4.50 -4.58 -3.29
CA LEU A 50 -4.25 -5.69 -2.35
C LEU A 50 -5.49 -6.59 -2.24
N SER A 51 -6.66 -5.97 -1.99
CA SER A 51 -7.93 -6.67 -1.79
C SER A 51 -8.47 -7.36 -3.06
N ARG A 52 -8.10 -6.91 -4.27
CA ARG A 52 -8.53 -7.50 -5.55
C ARG A 52 -7.68 -8.71 -5.93
N SER A 53 -6.48 -8.85 -5.36
CA SER A 53 -5.53 -9.89 -5.75
C SER A 53 -6.12 -11.29 -5.61
N LYS A 54 -5.68 -12.20 -6.51
CA LYS A 54 -6.08 -13.62 -6.44
C LYS A 54 -5.68 -14.21 -5.09
N GLN A 55 -4.49 -13.87 -4.60
CA GLN A 55 -4.01 -14.32 -3.30
C GLN A 55 -4.98 -13.94 -2.18
N TYR A 56 -5.36 -12.67 -2.05
CA TYR A 56 -6.28 -12.23 -0.99
C TYR A 56 -7.63 -12.97 -1.08
N ARG A 57 -8.14 -13.16 -2.29
CA ARG A 57 -9.36 -13.96 -2.52
C ARG A 57 -9.16 -15.43 -2.10
N ASP A 58 -8.04 -16.05 -2.46
CA ASP A 58 -7.77 -17.46 -2.12
C ASP A 58 -7.58 -17.63 -0.60
N GLU A 59 -6.96 -16.65 0.07
CA GLU A 59 -6.84 -16.61 1.52
C GLU A 59 -8.18 -16.50 2.24
N LEU A 60 -9.11 -15.66 1.75
CA LEU A 60 -10.48 -15.59 2.27
C LEU A 60 -11.23 -16.92 2.14
N ASN A 61 -10.95 -17.70 1.09
CA ASN A 61 -11.58 -19.00 0.84
C ASN A 61 -10.82 -20.17 1.50
N ASN A 62 -9.74 -19.89 2.23
CA ASN A 62 -8.90 -20.94 2.79
C ASN A 62 -9.59 -21.61 3.98
N PRO A 63 -9.89 -22.92 3.92
CA PRO A 63 -10.56 -23.62 5.02
C PRO A 63 -9.73 -23.63 6.31
N TYR A 64 -8.39 -23.51 6.22
CA TYR A 64 -7.53 -23.43 7.40
C TYR A 64 -7.66 -22.10 8.17
N ARG A 65 -8.32 -21.09 7.59
CA ARG A 65 -8.64 -19.81 8.25
C ARG A 65 -9.93 -19.89 9.08
N GLU A 66 -10.61 -21.04 9.11
CA GLU A 66 -11.84 -21.19 9.91
C GLU A 66 -11.62 -20.87 11.38
N ASN A 67 -10.40 -21.07 11.92
CA ASN A 67 -10.02 -20.75 13.31
C ASN A 67 -9.26 -19.42 13.46
N ASP A 68 -9.15 -18.62 12.39
CA ASP A 68 -8.48 -17.32 12.44
C ASP A 68 -9.45 -16.27 12.97
N PHE A 69 -9.15 -15.75 14.16
CA PHE A 69 -9.96 -14.78 14.88
C PHE A 69 -10.24 -13.53 14.06
N MET A 70 -9.26 -13.03 13.32
CA MET A 70 -9.43 -11.81 12.52
C MET A 70 -10.45 -12.05 11.42
N PHE A 71 -10.35 -13.18 10.71
CA PHE A 71 -11.30 -13.55 9.66
C PHE A 71 -12.68 -13.88 10.25
N GLN A 72 -12.75 -14.62 11.36
CA GLN A 72 -14.02 -14.90 12.05
C GLN A 72 -14.72 -13.60 12.46
N HIS A 73 -13.98 -12.66 13.06
CA HIS A 73 -14.51 -11.38 13.49
C HIS A 73 -15.01 -10.55 12.32
N LEU A 74 -14.25 -10.49 11.21
CA LEU A 74 -14.67 -9.82 9.97
C LEU A 74 -15.98 -10.38 9.42
N PHE A 75 -16.10 -11.71 9.32
CA PHE A 75 -17.32 -12.36 8.83
C PHE A 75 -18.50 -12.25 9.81
N GLU A 76 -18.26 -12.29 11.12
CA GLU A 76 -19.29 -12.05 12.14
C GLU A 76 -19.81 -10.61 12.10
N THR A 77 -18.92 -9.62 11.98
CA THR A 77 -19.29 -8.21 11.85
C THR A 77 -20.06 -7.97 10.56
N SER A 78 -19.63 -8.56 9.44
CA SER A 78 -20.37 -8.55 8.18
C SER A 78 -21.80 -9.08 8.37
N ARG A 79 -21.95 -10.27 8.97
CA ARG A 79 -23.27 -10.87 9.25
C ARG A 79 -24.14 -9.99 10.14
N LYS A 80 -23.58 -9.42 11.21
CA LYS A 80 -24.29 -8.50 12.12
C LYS A 80 -24.76 -7.23 11.41
N SER A 81 -24.03 -6.77 10.40
CA SER A 81 -24.39 -5.62 9.56
C SER A 81 -25.39 -5.95 8.43
N GLY A 82 -25.92 -7.18 8.38
CA GLY A 82 -26.85 -7.64 7.34
C GLY A 82 -26.20 -7.99 6.00
N ARG A 83 -24.87 -8.14 5.97
CA ARG A 83 -24.08 -8.53 4.80
C ARG A 83 -23.77 -10.02 4.82
N SER A 84 -23.27 -10.56 3.71
CA SER A 84 -23.00 -12.00 3.62
C SER A 84 -21.81 -12.42 4.49
N GLY A 85 -21.92 -13.59 5.11
CA GLY A 85 -20.80 -14.30 5.74
C GLY A 85 -20.10 -15.28 4.80
N GLU A 86 -20.65 -15.52 3.61
CA GLU A 86 -20.03 -16.38 2.60
C GLU A 86 -18.78 -15.69 2.01
N PRO A 87 -17.57 -16.31 2.07
CA PRO A 87 -16.32 -15.63 1.77
C PRO A 87 -16.28 -14.93 0.40
N GLY A 88 -16.77 -15.59 -0.65
CA GLY A 88 -16.80 -15.01 -2.00
C GLY A 88 -17.76 -13.82 -2.13
N GLN A 89 -18.90 -13.85 -1.44
CA GLN A 89 -19.87 -12.76 -1.48
C GLN A 89 -19.43 -11.60 -0.58
N PHE A 90 -18.89 -11.91 0.60
CA PHE A 90 -18.24 -10.94 1.49
C PHE A 90 -17.15 -10.16 0.75
N TRP A 91 -16.26 -10.87 0.03
CA TRP A 91 -15.21 -10.25 -0.77
C TRP A 91 -15.75 -9.23 -1.78
N LEU A 92 -16.77 -9.62 -2.56
CA LEU A 92 -17.40 -8.74 -3.55
C LEU A 92 -18.10 -7.54 -2.91
N GLU A 93 -18.78 -7.75 -1.77
CA GLU A 93 -19.45 -6.68 -1.02
C GLU A 93 -18.45 -5.69 -0.42
N HIS A 94 -17.32 -6.16 0.12
CA HIS A 94 -16.22 -5.33 0.58
C HIS A 94 -15.63 -4.48 -0.54
N LEU A 95 -15.27 -5.09 -1.67
CA LEU A 95 -14.76 -4.37 -2.83
C LEU A 95 -15.76 -3.31 -3.31
N LEU A 96 -17.05 -3.65 -3.38
CA LEU A 96 -18.11 -2.73 -3.78
C LEU A 96 -18.27 -1.57 -2.80
N TYR A 97 -18.24 -1.83 -1.50
CA TYR A 97 -18.34 -0.82 -0.46
C TYR A 97 -17.17 0.17 -0.57
N LEU A 98 -15.94 -0.35 -0.52
CA LEU A 98 -14.73 0.47 -0.67
C LEU A 98 -14.76 1.26 -1.98
N LEU A 99 -15.11 0.67 -3.12
CA LEU A 99 -15.16 1.38 -4.41
C LEU A 99 -16.21 2.51 -4.45
N LYS A 100 -17.38 2.32 -3.85
CA LYS A 100 -18.49 3.28 -3.93
C LYS A 100 -18.41 4.41 -2.92
N THR A 101 -18.02 4.10 -1.68
CA THR A 101 -17.97 5.05 -0.58
C THR A 101 -16.81 6.02 -0.81
N ASP A 102 -17.06 7.31 -0.65
CA ASP A 102 -16.00 8.31 -0.75
C ASP A 102 -15.16 8.35 0.54
N HIS A 103 -14.08 9.14 0.51
CA HIS A 103 -13.13 9.21 1.61
C HIS A 103 -13.80 9.61 2.94
N GLU A 104 -14.59 10.69 2.92
CA GLU A 104 -15.29 11.19 4.11
C GLU A 104 -16.30 10.18 4.65
N GLY A 105 -17.02 9.48 3.77
CA GLY A 105 -17.93 8.42 4.15
C GLY A 105 -17.20 7.27 4.84
N LEU A 106 -16.04 6.85 4.31
CA LEU A 106 -15.23 5.79 4.92
C LEU A 106 -14.70 6.20 6.31
N LEU A 107 -14.20 7.42 6.48
CA LEU A 107 -13.75 7.90 7.78
C LEU A 107 -14.90 8.05 8.79
N THR A 108 -16.06 8.50 8.33
CA THR A 108 -17.26 8.62 9.16
C THR A 108 -17.74 7.25 9.63
N ASP A 109 -17.73 6.26 8.75
CA ASP A 109 -18.12 4.89 9.09
C ASP A 109 -17.12 4.27 10.08
N ALA A 110 -15.81 4.43 9.84
CA ALA A 110 -14.75 3.95 10.77
C ALA A 110 -14.82 4.59 12.17
N ALA A 111 -15.36 5.82 12.28
CA ALA A 111 -15.55 6.47 13.57
C ALA A 111 -16.79 5.97 14.35
N ARG A 112 -17.69 5.23 13.72
CA ARG A 112 -18.97 4.78 14.30
C ARG A 112 -18.92 3.37 14.87
N THR A 113 -17.91 2.58 14.52
CA THR A 113 -17.84 1.17 14.83
C THR A 113 -16.54 0.85 15.58
N ASP A 114 -16.63 0.22 16.75
CA ASP A 114 -15.47 -0.39 17.42
C ASP A 114 -15.07 -1.75 16.79
N ASN A 115 -15.64 -2.10 15.63
CA ASN A 115 -15.46 -3.40 15.00
C ASN A 115 -14.51 -3.27 13.81
N MET A 116 -13.49 -4.13 13.73
CA MET A 116 -12.48 -4.10 12.67
C MET A 116 -13.11 -4.33 11.27
N GLY A 117 -13.51 -3.24 10.61
CA GLY A 117 -14.13 -3.24 9.29
C GLY A 117 -13.16 -2.83 8.17
N PRO A 118 -13.57 -2.93 6.89
CA PRO A 118 -12.75 -2.48 5.76
C PRO A 118 -12.47 -0.97 5.80
N GLU A 119 -13.37 -0.19 6.40
CA GLU A 119 -13.22 1.23 6.70
C GLU A 119 -12.09 1.51 7.70
N ASP A 120 -11.88 0.65 8.71
CA ASP A 120 -10.79 0.81 9.67
C ASP A 120 -9.43 0.53 9.05
N THR A 121 -9.33 -0.50 8.21
CA THR A 121 -8.11 -0.75 7.43
C THR A 121 -7.78 0.46 6.55
N TYR A 122 -8.78 1.05 5.88
CA TYR A 122 -8.59 2.25 5.09
C TYR A 122 -8.14 3.45 5.93
N LYS A 123 -8.79 3.68 7.08
CA LYS A 123 -8.44 4.73 8.03
C LYS A 123 -7.00 4.56 8.55
N HIS A 124 -6.63 3.36 8.98
CA HIS A 124 -5.29 3.05 9.47
C HIS A 124 -4.21 3.38 8.42
N LEU A 125 -4.44 3.01 7.16
CA LEU A 125 -3.52 3.34 6.06
C LEU A 125 -3.34 4.86 5.92
N ILE A 126 -4.43 5.63 5.96
CA ILE A 126 -4.35 7.10 5.82
C ILE A 126 -3.67 7.75 7.02
N GLU A 127 -3.97 7.30 8.23
CA GLU A 127 -3.47 7.92 9.46
C GLU A 127 -2.02 7.56 9.77
N SER A 128 -1.54 6.41 9.30
CA SER A 128 -0.24 5.87 9.72
C SER A 128 0.84 5.94 8.64
N TYR A 129 0.47 6.12 7.37
CA TYR A 129 1.43 6.02 6.26
C TYR A 129 1.72 7.37 5.61
N ALA A 130 3.02 7.63 5.39
CA ALA A 130 3.51 8.71 4.56
C ALA A 130 3.70 8.28 3.10
N LEU A 131 3.47 9.20 2.17
CA LEU A 131 3.75 9.00 0.75
C LEU A 131 5.17 9.44 0.39
N GLN A 132 5.88 8.61 -0.39
CA GLN A 132 7.14 8.95 -1.05
C GLN A 132 7.12 8.58 -2.52
N ILE A 133 8.04 9.17 -3.29
CA ILE A 133 8.32 8.77 -4.66
C ILE A 133 9.80 8.41 -4.75
N TRP A 134 10.10 7.22 -5.28
CA TRP A 134 11.48 6.76 -5.49
C TRP A 134 11.77 6.56 -6.98
N LYS A 135 12.89 7.14 -7.43
CA LYS A 135 13.51 6.86 -8.72
C LYS A 135 14.40 5.63 -8.59
N ALA A 136 14.38 4.77 -9.60
CA ALA A 136 15.27 3.63 -9.69
C ALA A 136 16.73 4.09 -9.74
N ALA A 137 17.64 3.24 -9.25
CA ALA A 137 19.06 3.48 -9.39
C ALA A 137 19.50 3.32 -10.86
N ASP A 138 20.61 3.94 -11.25
CA ASP A 138 21.13 3.83 -12.60
C ASP A 138 21.38 2.36 -13.00
N GLY A 139 20.76 1.96 -14.11
CA GLY A 139 20.84 0.59 -14.63
C GLY A 139 19.91 -0.43 -13.97
N TYR A 140 19.07 0.00 -13.02
CA TYR A 140 18.07 -0.81 -12.34
C TYR A 140 16.65 -0.50 -12.82
N GLU A 141 15.70 -1.38 -12.49
CA GLU A 141 14.28 -1.14 -12.73
C GLU A 141 13.41 -1.78 -11.64
N PHE A 142 12.29 -1.11 -11.31
CA PHE A 142 11.23 -1.70 -10.50
C PHE A 142 10.42 -2.71 -11.33
N PHE A 143 9.89 -3.74 -10.68
CA PHE A 143 9.15 -4.83 -11.30
C PHE A 143 7.72 -4.88 -10.77
N LEU A 144 6.74 -5.12 -11.65
CA LEU A 144 5.36 -5.35 -11.24
C LEU A 144 5.10 -6.86 -11.18
N ASN A 145 4.70 -7.40 -10.03
CA ASN A 145 4.35 -8.81 -9.83
C ASN A 145 2.82 -9.04 -9.77
N GLU A 146 2.38 -10.27 -9.55
CA GLU A 146 0.96 -10.65 -9.46
C GLU A 146 0.18 -9.93 -8.35
N ARG A 147 0.87 -9.40 -7.33
CA ARG A 147 0.23 -8.66 -6.24
C ARG A 147 -0.11 -7.23 -6.62
N LEU A 148 0.43 -6.71 -7.74
CA LEU A 148 0.30 -5.34 -8.25
C LEU A 148 0.88 -4.25 -7.34
N VAL A 149 0.93 -4.50 -6.03
CA VAL A 149 1.58 -3.73 -4.99
C VAL A 149 2.51 -4.70 -4.26
N ASP A 150 3.80 -4.39 -4.27
CA ASP A 150 4.76 -5.04 -3.40
C ASP A 150 4.59 -4.49 -1.98
N PHE A 151 4.87 -5.30 -0.97
CA PHE A 151 4.87 -4.81 0.40
C PHE A 151 6.01 -5.42 1.19
N GLU A 152 6.62 -4.63 2.05
CA GLU A 152 7.55 -5.09 3.07
C GLU A 152 6.81 -5.24 4.40
N GLY A 153 6.98 -6.37 5.06
CA GLY A 153 6.30 -6.65 6.32
C GLY A 153 6.19 -8.14 6.63
N ASP A 154 6.01 -8.48 7.90
CA ASP A 154 5.77 -9.86 8.32
C ASP A 154 4.27 -10.16 8.34
N ALA A 155 3.85 -11.24 7.72
CA ALA A 155 2.57 -11.86 8.07
C ALA A 155 2.81 -12.73 9.30
N GLN A 156 2.62 -12.15 10.49
CA GLN A 156 2.79 -12.91 11.73
C GLN A 156 1.51 -13.67 12.05
N SER A 157 1.66 -14.97 12.31
CA SER A 157 0.58 -15.86 12.73
C SER A 157 0.91 -16.42 14.11
N PHE A 158 0.05 -16.20 15.10
CA PHE A 158 0.27 -16.68 16.47
C PHE A 158 -1.01 -17.24 17.09
N LEU A 159 -0.85 -18.12 18.08
CA LEU A 159 -1.97 -18.70 18.82
C LEU A 159 -2.33 -17.77 19.99
N GLY A 160 -3.55 -17.24 19.98
CA GLY A 160 -4.15 -16.47 21.05
C GLY A 160 -5.24 -17.25 21.81
N ALA A 161 -5.82 -16.61 22.81
CA ALA A 161 -7.00 -17.11 23.50
C ALA A 161 -8.03 -15.99 23.62
N GLU A 162 -9.27 -16.28 23.22
CA GLU A 162 -10.40 -15.37 23.34
C GLU A 162 -11.38 -15.90 24.39
N VAL A 163 -11.94 -15.01 25.22
CA VAL A 163 -13.08 -15.35 26.09
C VAL A 163 -14.37 -14.95 25.39
N LYS A 164 -15.11 -15.95 24.88
CA LYS A 164 -16.43 -15.75 24.30
C LYS A 164 -17.50 -16.10 25.33
N GLU A 165 -18.25 -15.10 25.77
CA GLU A 165 -19.24 -15.17 26.85
C GLU A 165 -18.66 -15.69 28.18
N THR A 166 -18.55 -17.02 28.33
CA THR A 166 -18.07 -17.71 29.53
C THR A 166 -16.99 -18.75 29.26
N ARG A 167 -16.57 -18.95 28.00
CA ARG A 167 -15.60 -19.98 27.61
C ARG A 167 -14.39 -19.36 26.94
N THR A 168 -13.21 -19.76 27.40
CA THR A 168 -11.94 -19.46 26.72
C THR A 168 -11.76 -20.43 25.57
N GLN A 169 -11.60 -19.92 24.35
CA GLN A 169 -11.25 -20.68 23.17
C GLN A 169 -9.86 -20.27 22.68
N LEU A 170 -9.07 -21.23 22.20
CA LEU A 170 -7.84 -20.93 21.47
C LEU A 170 -8.21 -20.43 20.08
N ILE A 171 -7.57 -19.35 19.66
CA ILE A 171 -7.79 -18.72 18.37
C ILE A 171 -6.46 -18.56 17.64
N TRP A 172 -6.49 -18.69 16.32
CA TRP A 172 -5.36 -18.26 15.51
C TRP A 172 -5.48 -16.77 15.23
N MET A 173 -4.42 -16.00 15.39
CA MET A 173 -4.40 -14.57 15.08
C MET A 173 -3.38 -14.32 13.99
N THR A 174 -3.80 -13.64 12.93
CA THR A 174 -2.91 -13.19 11.87
C THR A 174 -2.89 -11.68 11.81
N THR A 175 -1.70 -11.09 11.85
CA THR A 175 -1.49 -9.67 11.62
C THR A 175 -0.62 -9.49 10.38
N GLU A 176 -1.15 -8.77 9.39
CA GLU A 176 -0.33 -8.31 8.26
C GLU A 176 0.41 -7.05 8.72
N ASP A 177 1.67 -7.23 9.07
CA ASP A 177 2.52 -6.17 9.57
C ASP A 177 3.21 -5.42 8.42
N MET A 178 2.41 -4.72 7.61
CA MET A 178 2.92 -3.97 6.47
C MET A 178 3.65 -2.70 6.94
N ILE A 179 4.94 -2.58 6.61
CA ILE A 179 5.76 -1.40 6.92
C ILE A 179 5.89 -0.50 5.68
N HIS A 180 6.16 -1.09 4.51
CA HIS A 180 6.19 -0.36 3.24
C HIS A 180 5.25 -0.99 2.22
N LEU A 181 4.49 -0.18 1.50
CA LEU A 181 3.77 -0.58 0.28
C LEU A 181 4.44 0.09 -0.90
N ILE A 182 4.91 -0.71 -1.85
CA ILE A 182 5.69 -0.30 -3.00
C ILE A 182 4.82 -0.51 -4.24
N LEU A 183 4.49 0.59 -4.90
CA LEU A 183 3.70 0.59 -6.14
C LEU A 183 4.54 1.09 -7.31
N PRO A 184 5.13 0.19 -8.11
CA PRO A 184 5.80 0.56 -9.36
C PRO A 184 4.82 1.19 -10.36
N ILE A 185 5.04 2.45 -10.73
CA ILE A 185 4.23 3.16 -11.74
C ILE A 185 4.90 3.23 -13.11
N SER A 186 6.20 2.92 -13.13
CA SER A 186 7.01 2.64 -14.31
C SER A 186 8.25 1.83 -13.86
N PRO A 187 9.03 1.28 -14.81
CA PRO A 187 10.32 0.65 -14.49
C PRO A 187 11.29 1.58 -13.74
N GLU A 188 11.15 2.90 -13.88
CA GLU A 188 12.08 3.88 -13.33
C GLU A 188 11.52 4.58 -12.08
N VAL A 189 10.24 4.41 -11.75
CA VAL A 189 9.56 5.17 -10.70
C VAL A 189 8.59 4.29 -9.92
N ALA A 190 8.69 4.34 -8.59
CA ALA A 190 7.74 3.74 -7.67
C ALA A 190 7.16 4.79 -6.71
N VAL A 191 5.90 4.60 -6.36
CA VAL A 191 5.21 5.33 -5.29
C VAL A 191 5.23 4.45 -4.05
N ILE A 192 5.70 4.97 -2.93
CA ILE A 192 5.88 4.21 -1.70
C ILE A 192 4.98 4.78 -0.61
N PHE A 193 4.30 3.91 0.11
CA PHE A 193 3.63 4.27 1.34
C PHE A 193 4.42 3.65 2.48
N CYS A 194 4.96 4.46 3.38
CA CYS A 194 5.70 3.97 4.54
C CYS A 194 4.93 4.25 5.82
N ASN A 195 4.79 3.26 6.70
CA ASN A 195 4.34 3.48 8.07
C ASN A 195 5.34 4.37 8.81
N GLU A 196 4.95 5.62 9.10
CA GLU A 196 5.87 6.65 9.63
C GLU A 196 6.54 6.22 10.94
N SER A 197 5.78 5.55 11.80
CA SER A 197 6.27 5.14 13.11
C SER A 197 7.31 4.01 13.05
N ARG A 198 7.39 3.29 11.92
CA ARG A 198 8.11 2.01 11.80
C ARG A 198 9.05 1.93 10.61
N CYS A 199 9.09 2.95 9.78
CA CYS A 199 9.96 3.04 8.59
C CYS A 199 11.42 2.65 8.90
N TRP A 200 11.90 3.02 10.09
CA TRP A 200 13.27 2.80 10.56
C TRP A 200 13.54 1.40 11.15
N GLU A 201 12.49 0.65 11.49
CA GLU A 201 12.56 -0.73 12.00
C GLU A 201 12.39 -1.77 10.89
N SER A 202 12.37 -1.33 9.64
CA SER A 202 12.04 -2.21 8.52
C SER A 202 13.22 -3.14 8.16
N PRO A 203 12.96 -4.38 7.71
CA PRO A 203 13.98 -5.25 7.10
C PRO A 203 14.91 -4.58 6.05
N ILE A 204 14.38 -3.64 5.27
CA ILE A 204 15.15 -2.79 4.34
C ILE A 204 16.12 -1.91 5.12
N ALA A 205 15.63 -1.20 6.15
CA ALA A 205 16.48 -0.35 7.00
C ALA A 205 17.57 -1.17 7.71
N ASP A 206 17.23 -2.36 8.21
CA ASP A 206 18.15 -3.33 8.81
C ASP A 206 19.22 -3.79 7.81
N SER A 207 18.81 -4.12 6.59
CA SER A 207 19.74 -4.54 5.52
C SER A 207 20.70 -3.42 5.14
N MET A 208 20.21 -2.18 5.04
CA MET A 208 21.05 -1.00 4.81
C MET A 208 22.06 -0.81 5.94
N HIS A 209 21.62 -0.93 7.20
CA HIS A 209 22.50 -0.83 8.36
C HIS A 209 23.59 -1.91 8.36
N ARG A 210 23.23 -3.18 8.09
CA ARG A 210 24.22 -4.29 7.99
C ARG A 210 25.26 -4.05 6.90
N LEU A 211 24.86 -3.45 5.78
CA LEU A 211 25.74 -3.14 4.65
C LEU A 211 26.54 -1.83 4.84
N LYS A 212 26.31 -1.09 5.93
CA LYS A 212 26.90 0.24 6.19
C LYS A 212 26.62 1.25 5.08
N GLU A 213 25.48 1.09 4.40
CA GLU A 213 25.07 1.99 3.32
C GLU A 213 24.30 3.20 3.90
N PRO A 214 24.67 4.44 3.55
CA PRO A 214 23.95 5.62 4.02
C PRO A 214 22.58 5.71 3.36
N TYR A 215 21.55 6.05 4.14
CA TYR A 215 20.19 6.24 3.62
C TYR A 215 20.15 7.28 2.47
N PRO A 216 19.27 7.12 1.46
CA PRO A 216 19.24 8.02 0.30
C PRO A 216 18.90 9.45 0.74
N GLN A 217 19.66 10.48 0.34
CA GLN A 217 19.58 11.87 0.86
C GLN A 217 18.17 12.48 1.01
N ASN A 218 17.21 12.04 0.19
CA ASN A 218 15.80 12.50 0.18
C ASN A 218 14.79 11.40 0.61
N SER A 219 15.26 10.35 1.28
CA SER A 219 14.44 9.27 1.82
C SER A 219 13.91 9.65 3.20
N LEU A 220 12.69 9.21 3.51
CA LEU A 220 12.17 9.29 4.88
C LEU A 220 13.06 8.57 5.90
N LEU A 221 13.90 7.63 5.47
CA LEU A 221 14.87 6.94 6.32
C LEU A 221 16.05 7.84 6.76
N VAL A 222 16.31 8.99 6.11
CA VAL A 222 17.40 9.91 6.49
C VAL A 222 17.00 10.87 7.61
N LYS A 223 15.73 11.28 7.68
CA LYS A 223 15.26 12.32 8.62
C LYS A 223 13.93 11.92 9.27
N ALA A 224 13.98 11.70 10.58
CA ALA A 224 12.82 11.55 11.46
C ALA A 224 12.77 12.68 12.51
N PRO A 225 11.58 13.18 12.91
CA PRO A 225 10.28 12.95 12.29
C PRO A 225 10.20 13.61 10.90
N HIS A 226 9.46 12.98 10.00
CA HIS A 226 9.33 13.34 8.59
C HIS A 226 8.75 14.76 8.44
N LYS A 227 9.62 15.74 8.19
CA LYS A 227 9.30 17.17 8.23
C LYS A 227 8.53 17.71 7.01
N ASP A 228 8.21 16.86 6.03
CA ASP A 228 7.92 17.33 4.67
C ASP A 228 6.46 17.27 4.22
N ILE A 229 5.51 16.82 5.06
CA ILE A 229 4.09 17.17 4.86
C ILE A 229 3.89 18.61 5.33
N THR A 230 4.51 19.57 4.64
CA THR A 230 4.07 20.96 4.74
C THR A 230 2.76 21.05 3.96
N ASN A 231 1.65 21.29 4.66
CA ASN A 231 0.40 21.68 4.03
C ASN A 231 0.66 22.93 3.19
N VAL A 232 0.80 22.77 1.87
CA VAL A 232 0.95 23.91 0.96
C VAL A 232 -0.46 24.40 0.63
N TYR A 233 -0.75 25.65 0.99
CA TYR A 233 -1.99 26.29 0.59
C TYR A 233 -1.97 26.50 -0.93
N VAL A 234 -2.72 25.69 -1.66
CA VAL A 234 -2.92 25.91 -3.10
C VAL A 234 -4.03 26.96 -3.24
N PRO A 235 -3.81 28.07 -3.98
CA PRO A 235 -4.85 29.07 -4.19
C PRO A 235 -6.09 28.44 -4.83
N SER A 236 -7.27 28.77 -4.32
CA SER A 236 -8.55 28.26 -4.81
C SER A 236 -8.71 28.54 -6.31
N ARG A 237 -8.55 27.52 -7.16
CA ARG A 237 -8.90 27.65 -8.59
C ARG A 237 -10.42 27.54 -8.71
N LYS A 238 -11.09 28.66 -9.04
CA LYS A 238 -12.52 28.66 -9.39
C LYS A 238 -12.76 27.76 -10.61
N ARG A 239 -13.33 26.57 -10.38
CA ARG A 239 -13.99 25.76 -11.42
C ARG A 239 -15.45 25.54 -11.00
N GLY A 240 -16.35 26.37 -11.51
CA GLY A 240 -17.80 26.21 -11.34
C GLY A 240 -18.32 26.44 -9.91
N ARG A 241 -19.65 26.29 -9.76
CA ARG A 241 -20.47 26.63 -8.57
C ARG A 241 -20.20 25.80 -7.30
N LYS A 242 -19.18 24.94 -7.25
CA LYS A 242 -18.87 24.15 -6.04
C LYS A 242 -17.51 24.57 -5.47
N SER A 243 -17.54 25.21 -4.29
CA SER A 243 -16.39 25.30 -3.40
C SER A 243 -16.15 23.90 -2.82
N TRP A 244 -15.11 23.23 -3.31
CA TRP A 244 -14.60 22.02 -2.65
C TRP A 244 -13.87 22.41 -1.36
N PRO A 245 -13.80 21.55 -0.33
CA PRO A 245 -13.04 21.84 0.88
C PRO A 245 -11.57 22.11 0.51
N GLY A 246 -10.93 22.91 1.36
CA GLY A 246 -9.66 23.61 1.14
C GLY A 246 -8.64 22.83 0.30
N THR A 247 -8.11 23.51 -0.70
CA THR A 247 -7.09 23.02 -1.64
C THR A 247 -5.74 22.86 -0.93
N MET A 248 -5.63 21.84 -0.07
CA MET A 248 -4.36 21.40 0.51
C MET A 248 -3.65 20.48 -0.48
N ALA A 249 -2.36 20.77 -0.70
CA ALA A 249 -1.46 19.85 -1.37
C ALA A 249 -0.41 19.37 -0.38
N TRP A 250 -0.06 18.10 -0.53
CA TRP A 250 1.05 17.48 0.15
C TRP A 250 2.27 17.63 -0.75
N ARG A 251 3.34 18.19 -0.20
CA ARG A 251 4.64 18.18 -0.87
C ARG A 251 5.26 16.81 -0.70
N VAL A 252 5.44 16.09 -1.79
CA VAL A 252 5.96 14.73 -1.78
C VAL A 252 7.36 14.75 -2.38
N ASN A 253 8.35 14.36 -1.58
CA ASN A 253 9.73 14.29 -2.03
C ASN A 253 9.93 13.16 -3.05
N ILE A 254 10.83 13.44 -3.99
CA ILE A 254 11.28 12.49 -5.00
C ILE A 254 12.72 12.13 -4.68
N GLY A 255 12.90 10.94 -4.09
CA GLY A 255 14.20 10.37 -3.78
C GLY A 255 14.77 9.59 -4.96
N THR A 256 16.10 9.57 -5.09
CA THR A 256 16.80 8.66 -6.01
C THR A 256 17.45 7.55 -5.20
N LEU A 257 17.13 6.30 -5.55
CA LEU A 257 17.75 5.15 -4.91
C LEU A 257 19.21 5.01 -5.36
N THR A 258 20.08 4.62 -4.44
CA THR A 258 21.41 4.12 -4.79
C THR A 258 21.27 2.68 -5.29
N GLN A 259 22.30 2.15 -5.96
CA GLN A 259 22.28 0.76 -6.41
C GLN A 259 22.07 -0.23 -5.25
N PRO A 260 22.76 -0.09 -4.09
CA PRO A 260 22.48 -0.91 -2.92
C PRO A 260 21.03 -0.86 -2.44
N HIS A 261 20.42 0.33 -2.35
CA HIS A 261 19.02 0.46 -1.93
C HIS A 261 18.07 -0.26 -2.89
N HIS A 262 18.28 -0.06 -4.19
CA HIS A 262 17.45 -0.70 -5.21
C HIS A 262 17.61 -2.22 -5.19
N ARG A 263 18.83 -2.73 -4.97
CA ARG A 263 19.09 -4.17 -4.83
C ARG A 263 18.32 -4.80 -3.68
N ILE A 264 18.31 -4.17 -2.51
CA ILE A 264 17.58 -4.67 -1.34
C ILE A 264 16.08 -4.73 -1.65
N ILE A 265 15.50 -3.64 -2.16
CA ILE A 265 14.08 -3.56 -2.54
C ILE A 265 13.73 -4.63 -3.58
N ALA A 266 14.51 -4.71 -4.67
CA ALA A 266 14.26 -5.67 -5.73
C ALA A 266 14.41 -7.12 -5.24
N SER A 267 15.37 -7.40 -4.35
CA SER A 267 15.54 -8.73 -3.76
C SER A 267 14.31 -9.11 -2.93
N TYR A 268 13.81 -8.17 -2.12
CA TYR A 268 12.58 -8.37 -1.36
C TYR A 268 11.40 -8.66 -2.29
N SER A 269 11.13 -7.80 -3.29
CA SER A 269 10.05 -8.00 -4.27
C SER A 269 10.15 -9.35 -4.99
N LEU A 270 11.34 -9.73 -5.44
CA LEU A 270 11.57 -10.97 -6.20
C LEU A 270 11.47 -12.22 -5.33
N SER A 271 11.83 -12.16 -4.06
CA SER A 271 11.72 -13.31 -3.14
C SER A 271 10.28 -13.71 -2.83
N HIS A 272 9.36 -12.74 -2.84
CA HIS A 272 7.94 -12.95 -2.54
C HIS A 272 7.06 -13.15 -3.78
N ALA A 273 7.58 -12.81 -4.97
CA ALA A 273 6.83 -12.90 -6.21
C ALA A 273 6.72 -14.36 -6.70
N GLN A 274 5.49 -14.83 -6.94
CA GLN A 274 5.24 -16.08 -7.66
C GLN A 274 5.49 -15.91 -9.16
N SER A 275 5.30 -14.69 -9.68
CA SER A 275 5.45 -14.33 -11.09
C SER A 275 5.76 -12.84 -11.26
N VAL A 276 6.24 -12.44 -12.44
CA VAL A 276 6.43 -11.01 -12.78
C VAL A 276 5.60 -10.69 -14.02
N ILE A 277 4.78 -9.65 -13.93
CA ILE A 277 3.83 -9.24 -14.98
C ILE A 277 4.52 -8.39 -16.04
N ILE A 278 5.34 -7.41 -15.65
CA ILE A 278 5.97 -6.47 -16.59
C ILE A 278 7.46 -6.35 -16.32
N VAL A 279 8.26 -6.59 -17.35
CA VAL A 279 9.70 -6.36 -17.39
C VAL A 279 10.01 -5.56 -18.66
N ARG A 280 10.60 -4.36 -18.51
CA ARG A 280 11.01 -3.56 -19.69
C ARG A 280 12.31 -4.10 -20.26
N SER A 281 13.22 -4.60 -19.41
CA SER A 281 14.48 -5.18 -19.84
C SER A 281 14.70 -6.56 -19.23
N ARG A 282 14.56 -7.61 -20.04
CA ARG A 282 14.87 -8.98 -19.61
C ARG A 282 16.28 -9.10 -19.04
N ALA A 283 17.26 -8.36 -19.59
CA ALA A 283 18.62 -8.35 -19.09
C ALA A 283 18.73 -7.76 -17.67
N ARG A 284 17.99 -6.68 -17.37
CA ARG A 284 17.96 -6.09 -16.03
C ARG A 284 17.26 -6.99 -15.02
N PHE A 285 16.16 -7.63 -15.43
CA PHE A 285 15.49 -8.64 -14.60
C PHE A 285 16.40 -9.83 -14.27
N GLU A 286 17.06 -10.43 -15.26
CA GLU A 286 17.97 -11.56 -15.00
C GLU A 286 19.16 -11.15 -14.12
N ARG A 287 19.62 -9.90 -14.21
CA ARG A 287 20.62 -9.36 -13.28
C ARG A 287 20.07 -9.30 -11.87
N ALA A 288 18.90 -8.70 -11.66
CA ALA A 288 18.28 -8.59 -10.34
C ALA A 288 18.03 -9.98 -9.71
N ARG A 289 17.59 -10.96 -10.52
CA ARG A 289 17.39 -12.35 -10.09
C ARG A 289 18.70 -13.01 -9.62
N ARG A 290 19.81 -12.82 -10.36
CA ARG A 290 21.13 -13.32 -9.93
C ARG A 290 21.64 -12.63 -8.68
N GLU A 291 21.37 -11.33 -8.53
CA GLU A 291 21.75 -10.57 -7.33
C GLU A 291 21.01 -11.10 -6.09
N LEU A 292 19.72 -11.45 -6.20
CA LEU A 292 18.97 -12.14 -5.13
C LEU A 292 19.61 -13.48 -4.74
N GLU A 293 20.01 -14.30 -5.71
CA GLU A 293 20.67 -15.60 -5.45
C GLU A 293 21.99 -15.45 -4.64
N MET A 294 22.62 -14.27 -4.67
CA MET A 294 23.81 -13.98 -3.87
C MET A 294 23.49 -13.55 -2.43
N PHE A 295 22.33 -12.94 -2.18
CA PHE A 295 21.89 -12.56 -0.82
C PHE A 295 21.41 -13.76 0.02
N ASN A 296 20.97 -14.83 -0.63
CA ASN A 296 20.49 -16.06 0.03
C ASN A 296 21.61 -17.08 0.33
N LYS A 297 22.89 -16.71 0.15
CA LYS A 297 24.06 -17.51 0.52
C LYS A 297 24.70 -16.97 1.79
#